data_AF-A0A2H5WZU7-F1
#
_entry.id   AF-A0A2H5WZU7-F1
#
_cell.length_a   1.000
_cell.length_b   1.000
_cell.length_c   1.000
_cell.angle_alpha   90.00
_cell.angle_beta   90.00
_cell.angle_gamma   90.00
#
_symmetry.space_group_name_H-M   'P 1'
#
loop_
_entity.id
_entity.type
_entity.pdbx_description
1 polymer ?
#
loop_
_entity_poly.entity_id
_entity_poly.type
_entity_poly.pdbx_seq_one_letter_code
_entity_poly.pdbx_strand_id
1 'polypeptide(L)'
;MSYQQALERVRQLLDEWRELLQAEPRLLASGDRETVLDTLTRKHSLPHEVHRAIVECAKAGADFYSELAGAEEAEIQQLDGELEPLLAELAELQRRVDRLLRLRRGHEHRLTALKSYARDARALTGLDQSRVQTPQDAEQWLRRLPPPEEPAPAEPVEKLFANKS
;
A
#
# COMPACT_ATOMS: atom_id res chain seq x y z
N MET A 1 -26.50 -17.85 -22.33
CA MET A 1 -26.68 -18.75 -21.16
C MET A 1 -25.62 -18.36 -20.15
N SER A 2 -25.98 -18.05 -18.91
CA SER A 2 -24.99 -17.69 -17.88
C SER A 2 -24.21 -18.92 -17.40
N TYR A 3 -23.03 -18.72 -16.80
CA TYR A 3 -22.24 -19.83 -16.24
C TYR A 3 -23.05 -20.66 -15.23
N GLN A 4 -23.82 -19.99 -14.36
CA GLN A 4 -24.68 -20.67 -13.39
C GLN A 4 -25.76 -21.54 -14.06
N GLN A 5 -26.43 -21.02 -15.10
CA GLN A 5 -27.42 -21.78 -15.86
C GLN A 5 -26.79 -22.99 -16.57
N ALA A 6 -25.58 -22.84 -17.10
CA ALA A 6 -24.85 -23.92 -17.74
C ALA A 6 -24.46 -25.02 -16.74
N LEU A 7 -24.02 -24.62 -15.55
CA LEU A 7 -23.69 -25.50 -14.42
C LEU A 7 -24.91 -26.30 -13.96
N GLU A 8 -26.06 -25.64 -13.80
CA GLU A 8 -27.32 -26.29 -13.43
C GLU A 8 -27.77 -27.29 -14.49
N ARG A 9 -27.64 -26.96 -15.78
CA ARG A 9 -27.97 -27.87 -16.88
C ARG A 9 -27.10 -29.12 -16.88
N VAL A 10 -25.79 -28.98 -16.63
CA VAL A 10 -24.87 -30.13 -16.50
C VAL A 10 -25.27 -31.02 -15.33
N ARG A 11 -25.61 -30.42 -14.17
CA ARG A 11 -26.05 -31.19 -12.98
C ARG A 11 -27.32 -31.98 -13.26
N GLN A 12 -28.32 -31.35 -13.87
CA GLN A 12 -29.57 -32.01 -14.26
C GLN A 12 -29.31 -33.21 -15.18
N LEU A 13 -28.53 -33.04 -16.24
CA LEU A 13 -28.21 -34.14 -17.18
C LEU A 13 -27.42 -35.28 -16.51
N LEU A 14 -26.55 -34.96 -15.56
CA LEU A 14 -25.83 -35.98 -14.79
C LEU A 14 -26.74 -36.76 -13.85
N ASP A 15 -27.70 -36.09 -13.22
CA ASP A 15 -28.68 -36.75 -12.35
C ASP A 15 -29.64 -37.62 -13.18
N GLU A 16 -30.13 -37.13 -14.32
CA GLU A 16 -30.90 -37.93 -15.29
C GLU A 16 -30.13 -39.17 -15.73
N TRP A 17 -28.83 -39.04 -16.02
CA TRP A 17 -28.00 -40.17 -16.44
C TRP A 17 -27.84 -41.21 -15.32
N ARG A 18 -27.67 -40.77 -14.06
CA ARG A 18 -27.58 -41.66 -12.90
C ARG A 18 -28.89 -42.41 -12.65
N GLU A 19 -30.02 -41.71 -12.71
CA GLU A 19 -31.35 -42.31 -12.54
C GLU A 19 -31.62 -43.37 -13.60
N LEU A 20 -31.28 -43.10 -14.87
CA LEU A 20 -31.40 -44.04 -15.97
C LEU A 20 -30.63 -45.34 -15.73
N LEU A 21 -29.38 -45.23 -15.27
CA LEU A 21 -28.54 -46.40 -14.97
C LEU A 21 -29.09 -47.23 -13.79
N GLN A 22 -29.77 -46.60 -12.83
CA GLN A 22 -30.36 -47.29 -11.68
C GLN A 22 -31.72 -47.94 -11.99
N ALA A 23 -32.52 -47.33 -12.87
CA ALA A 23 -33.84 -47.82 -13.25
C ALA A 23 -33.80 -48.94 -14.31
N GLU A 24 -32.73 -49.01 -15.09
CA GLU A 24 -32.51 -49.95 -16.20
C GLU A 24 -32.83 -51.43 -15.86
N PRO A 25 -32.36 -52.03 -14.75
CA PRO A 25 -32.61 -53.44 -14.45
C PRO A 25 -34.08 -53.75 -14.20
N ARG A 26 -34.85 -52.77 -13.70
CA ARG A 26 -36.27 -52.91 -13.38
C ARG A 26 -37.15 -52.73 -14.62
N LEU A 27 -36.75 -51.82 -15.51
CA LEU A 27 -37.46 -51.53 -16.75
C LEU A 27 -37.27 -52.61 -17.81
N LEU A 28 -36.07 -53.20 -17.90
CA LEU A 28 -35.82 -54.33 -18.82
C LEU A 28 -36.61 -55.60 -18.41
N ALA A 29 -36.96 -55.73 -17.12
CA ALA A 29 -37.75 -56.84 -16.60
C ALA A 29 -39.27 -56.68 -16.80
N SER A 30 -39.78 -55.48 -17.12
CA SER A 30 -41.22 -55.22 -17.27
C SER A 30 -41.81 -55.75 -18.58
N GLY A 31 -40.98 -56.05 -19.58
CA GLY A 31 -41.38 -56.67 -20.84
C GLY A 31 -42.04 -55.74 -21.86
N ASP A 32 -42.18 -54.46 -21.56
CA ASP A 32 -42.73 -53.48 -22.51
C ASP A 32 -41.68 -53.04 -23.54
N ARG A 33 -41.84 -53.52 -24.76
CA ARG A 33 -40.91 -53.30 -25.88
C ARG A 33 -40.69 -51.81 -26.19
N GLU A 34 -41.73 -50.99 -26.08
CA GLU A 34 -41.64 -49.57 -26.44
C GLU A 34 -40.84 -48.80 -25.40
N THR A 35 -41.15 -49.03 -24.12
CA THR A 35 -40.40 -48.49 -22.98
C THR A 35 -38.92 -48.91 -22.99
N VAL A 36 -38.63 -50.16 -23.38
CA VAL A 36 -37.24 -50.67 -23.51
C VAL A 36 -36.47 -49.97 -24.63
N LEU A 37 -37.09 -49.75 -25.78
CA LEU A 37 -36.45 -49.06 -26.92
C LEU A 37 -36.17 -47.59 -26.61
N ASP A 38 -37.11 -46.90 -25.95
CA ASP A 38 -36.92 -45.51 -25.52
C ASP A 38 -35.73 -45.39 -24.55
N THR A 39 -35.66 -46.30 -23.56
CA THR A 39 -34.57 -46.35 -22.58
C THR A 39 -33.19 -46.56 -23.23
N LEU A 40 -33.08 -47.50 -24.18
CA LEU A 40 -31.83 -47.77 -24.90
C LEU A 40 -31.39 -46.60 -25.78
N THR A 41 -32.34 -45.93 -26.44
CA THR A 41 -32.08 -44.75 -27.26
C THR A 41 -31.54 -43.62 -26.39
N ARG A 42 -32.19 -43.37 -25.25
CA ARG A 42 -31.80 -42.34 -24.28
C ARG A 42 -30.43 -42.62 -23.67
N LYS A 43 -30.12 -43.87 -23.32
CA LYS A 43 -28.80 -44.31 -22.82
C LYS A 43 -27.68 -44.02 -23.80
N HIS A 44 -27.96 -44.10 -25.10
CA HIS A 44 -26.97 -43.83 -26.13
C HIS A 44 -26.79 -42.32 -26.42
N SER A 45 -27.83 -41.50 -26.24
CA SER A 45 -27.76 -40.04 -26.51
C SER A 45 -27.23 -39.22 -25.32
N LEU A 46 -27.61 -39.57 -24.09
CA LEU A 46 -27.26 -38.82 -22.88
C LEU A 46 -25.76 -38.56 -22.69
N PRO A 47 -24.85 -39.54 -22.89
CA PRO A 47 -23.42 -39.27 -22.72
C PRO A 47 -22.91 -38.16 -23.64
N HIS A 48 -23.43 -38.09 -24.88
CA HIS A 48 -23.08 -37.05 -25.83
C HIS A 48 -23.66 -35.68 -25.44
N GLU A 49 -24.91 -35.67 -24.97
CA GLU A 49 -25.58 -34.46 -24.48
C GLU A 49 -24.89 -33.88 -23.23
N VAL A 50 -24.52 -34.75 -22.27
CA VAL A 50 -23.75 -34.40 -21.07
C VAL A 50 -22.39 -33.81 -21.47
N HIS A 51 -21.66 -34.45 -22.38
CA HIS A 51 -20.37 -33.95 -22.85
C HIS A 51 -20.51 -32.55 -23.48
N ARG A 52 -21.50 -32.37 -24.35
CA ARG A 52 -21.77 -31.05 -24.97
C ARG A 52 -22.09 -29.99 -23.92
N ALA A 53 -22.95 -30.31 -22.95
CA ALA A 53 -23.29 -29.40 -21.87
C ALA A 53 -22.07 -29.03 -21.00
N ILE A 54 -21.16 -29.97 -20.73
CA ILE A 54 -19.91 -29.70 -20.00
C ILE A 54 -19.04 -28.72 -20.78
N VAL A 55 -18.88 -28.90 -22.09
CA VAL A 55 -18.08 -27.99 -22.93
C VAL A 55 -18.69 -26.59 -22.98
N GLU A 56 -20.02 -26.49 -23.13
CA GLU A 56 -20.73 -25.21 -23.11
C GLU A 56 -20.61 -24.52 -21.74
N CYS A 57 -20.68 -25.29 -20.65
CA CYS A 57 -20.45 -24.80 -19.29
C CYS A 57 -19.01 -24.32 -19.07
N ALA A 58 -18.01 -25.03 -19.60
CA ALA A 58 -16.62 -24.64 -19.49
C ALA A 58 -16.33 -23.32 -20.22
N LYS A 59 -16.92 -23.13 -21.41
CA LYS A 59 -16.83 -21.86 -22.15
C LYS A 59 -17.47 -20.71 -21.37
N ALA A 60 -18.70 -20.91 -20.89
CA ALA A 60 -19.39 -19.90 -20.09
C ALA A 60 -18.63 -19.55 -18.80
N GLY A 61 -17.97 -20.54 -18.18
CA GLY A 61 -17.10 -20.31 -17.02
C GLY A 61 -15.85 -19.52 -17.37
N ALA A 62 -15.19 -19.81 -18.50
CA ALA A 62 -14.03 -19.07 -18.96
C ALA A 62 -14.37 -17.60 -19.22
N ASP A 63 -15.49 -17.33 -19.90
CA ASP A 63 -15.97 -15.97 -20.17
C ASP A 63 -16.26 -15.24 -18.86
N PHE A 64 -16.99 -15.88 -17.93
CA PHE A 64 -17.31 -15.31 -16.62
C PHE A 64 -16.07 -14.93 -15.81
N TYR A 65 -15.08 -15.83 -15.71
CA TYR A 65 -13.86 -15.53 -14.94
C TYR A 65 -12.96 -14.51 -15.64
N SER A 66 -12.98 -14.45 -16.98
CA SER A 66 -12.26 -13.41 -17.73
C SER A 66 -12.86 -12.03 -17.49
N GLU A 67 -14.18 -11.90 -17.47
CA GLU A 67 -14.87 -10.65 -17.14
C GLU A 67 -14.57 -10.21 -15.70
N LEU A 68 -14.62 -11.16 -14.76
CA LEU A 68 -14.30 -10.88 -13.35
C LEU A 68 -12.85 -10.42 -13.18
N ALA A 69 -11.89 -11.08 -13.86
CA ALA A 69 -10.49 -10.67 -13.84
C ALA A 69 -10.30 -9.25 -14.39
N GLY A 70 -10.96 -8.92 -15.51
CA GLY A 70 -10.89 -7.58 -16.08
C GLY A 70 -11.49 -6.50 -15.15
N ALA A 71 -12.54 -6.82 -14.40
CA ALA A 71 -13.11 -5.91 -13.40
C ALA A 71 -12.15 -5.67 -12.23
N GLU A 72 -11.50 -6.72 -11.71
CA GLU A 72 -10.50 -6.62 -10.64
C GLU A 72 -9.27 -5.82 -11.10
N GLU A 73 -8.78 -6.05 -12.33
CA GLU A 73 -7.68 -5.26 -12.89
C GLU A 73 -8.02 -3.77 -13.00
N ALA A 74 -9.25 -3.44 -13.40
CA ALA A 74 -9.71 -2.06 -13.48
C ALA A 74 -9.80 -1.40 -12.09
N GLU A 75 -10.27 -2.13 -11.09
CA GLU A 75 -10.32 -1.64 -9.70
C GLU A 75 -8.91 -1.37 -9.15
N ILE A 76 -7.97 -2.28 -9.38
CA ILE A 76 -6.57 -2.10 -8.98
C ILE A 76 -5.99 -0.84 -9.62
N GLN A 77 -6.22 -0.61 -10.92
CA GLN A 77 -5.75 0.60 -11.59
C GLN A 77 -6.36 1.90 -11.03
N GLN A 78 -7.63 1.87 -10.63
CA GLN A 78 -8.27 3.01 -9.97
C GLN A 78 -7.63 3.29 -8.61
N LEU A 79 -7.45 2.24 -7.80
CA LEU A 79 -6.79 2.35 -6.49
C LEU A 79 -5.36 2.88 -6.62
N ASP A 80 -4.59 2.40 -7.60
CA ASP A 80 -3.24 2.90 -7.87
C ASP A 80 -3.25 4.39 -8.23
N GLY A 81 -4.22 4.82 -9.04
CA GLY A 81 -4.42 6.23 -9.40
C GLY A 81 -4.80 7.12 -8.21
N GLU A 82 -5.53 6.59 -7.23
CA GLU A 82 -5.83 7.30 -5.98
C GLU A 82 -4.64 7.33 -5.01
N LEU A 83 -3.82 6.27 -4.98
CA LEU A 83 -2.67 6.16 -4.10
C LEU A 83 -1.51 7.07 -4.51
N GLU A 84 -1.24 7.21 -5.80
CA GLU A 84 -0.13 8.03 -6.31
C GLU A 84 -0.11 9.48 -5.78
N PRO A 85 -1.21 10.27 -5.85
CA PRO A 85 -1.22 11.63 -5.32
C PRO A 85 -1.07 11.67 -3.80
N LEU A 86 -1.62 10.69 -3.07
CA LEU A 86 -1.49 10.61 -1.62
C LEU A 86 -0.03 10.34 -1.20
N LEU A 87 0.67 9.47 -1.93
CA LEU A 87 2.10 9.22 -1.72
C LEU A 87 2.94 10.47 -2.00
N ALA A 88 2.59 11.23 -3.05
CA ALA A 88 3.26 12.49 -3.37
C ALA A 88 3.04 13.55 -2.27
N GLU A 89 1.81 13.68 -1.76
CA GLU A 89 1.50 14.59 -0.65
C GLU A 89 2.27 14.20 0.63
N LEU A 90 2.34 12.91 0.94
CA LEU A 90 3.08 12.40 2.08
C LEU A 90 4.58 12.72 1.98
N ALA A 91 5.18 12.58 0.79
CA ALA A 91 6.57 12.94 0.56
C ALA A 91 6.83 14.44 0.77
N GLU A 92 5.91 15.31 0.34
CA GLU A 92 6.03 16.75 0.52
C GLU A 92 5.88 17.16 2.00
N LEU A 93 4.95 16.52 2.72
CA LEU A 93 4.81 16.69 4.16
C LEU A 93 6.07 16.26 4.91
N GLN A 94 6.69 15.13 4.54
CA GLN A 94 7.95 14.69 5.12
C GLN A 94 9.07 15.72 4.94
N ARG A 95 9.24 16.24 3.72
CA ARG A 95 10.22 17.32 3.44
C ARG A 95 9.97 18.56 4.29
N ARG A 96 8.71 18.94 4.46
CA ARG A 96 8.32 20.08 5.29
C ARG A 96 8.66 19.85 6.76
N VAL A 97 8.38 18.66 7.30
CA VAL A 97 8.74 18.27 8.67
C VAL A 97 10.25 18.33 8.86
N ASP A 98 11.03 17.76 7.94
CA ASP A 98 12.50 17.76 8.01
C ASP A 98 13.07 19.18 8.02
N ARG A 99 12.53 20.06 7.16
CA ARG A 99 12.92 21.48 7.13
C ARG A 99 12.65 22.14 8.48
N LEU A 100 11.47 21.94 9.05
CA LEU A 100 11.11 22.52 10.35
C LEU A 100 11.98 21.99 11.48
N LEU A 101 12.32 20.69 11.48
CA LEU A 101 13.24 20.11 12.45
C LEU A 101 14.64 20.71 12.36
N ARG A 102 15.16 20.94 11.15
CA ARG A 102 16.46 21.61 10.95
C ARG A 102 16.43 23.04 11.46
N LEU A 103 15.40 23.81 11.11
CA LEU A 103 15.23 25.20 11.59
C LEU A 103 15.17 25.25 13.12
N ARG A 104 14.38 24.38 13.74
CA ARG A 104 14.27 24.27 15.19
C ARG A 104 15.64 24.02 15.83
N ARG A 105 16.42 23.06 15.32
CA ARG A 105 17.77 22.77 15.83
C ARG A 105 18.70 23.98 15.69
N GLY A 106 18.64 24.69 14.57
CA GLY A 106 19.40 25.92 14.36
C GLY A 106 19.06 26.99 15.42
N HIS A 107 17.78 27.18 15.72
CA HIS A 107 17.32 28.07 16.78
C HIS A 107 17.75 27.61 18.18
N GLU A 108 17.72 26.30 18.47
CA GLU A 108 18.19 25.76 19.76
C GLU A 108 19.69 26.02 19.99
N HIS A 109 20.52 25.85 18.96
CA HIS A 109 21.95 26.18 19.03
C HIS A 109 22.16 27.67 19.27
N ARG A 110 21.48 28.51 18.48
CA ARG A 110 21.56 29.98 18.61
C ARG A 110 21.11 30.43 19.99
N LEU A 111 20.01 29.89 20.52
CA LEU A 111 19.53 30.17 21.87
C LEU A 111 20.55 29.78 22.93
N THR A 112 21.22 28.65 22.77
CA THR A 112 22.26 28.18 23.69
C THR A 112 23.45 29.14 23.70
N ALA A 113 23.92 29.59 22.52
CA ALA A 113 24.98 30.57 22.39
C ALA A 113 24.60 31.91 23.06
N LEU A 114 23.40 32.43 22.77
CA LEU A 114 22.90 33.68 23.38
C LEU A 114 22.81 33.58 24.91
N LYS A 115 22.36 32.44 25.44
CA LYS A 115 22.35 32.20 26.89
C LYS A 115 23.76 32.19 27.49
N SER A 116 24.76 31.68 26.77
CA SER A 116 26.17 31.75 27.19
C SER A 116 26.67 33.18 27.19
N TYR A 117 26.48 33.91 26.09
CA TYR A 117 26.89 35.31 25.96
C TYR A 117 26.30 36.19 27.06
N ALA A 118 25.01 36.03 27.37
CA ALA A 118 24.37 36.75 28.46
C ALA A 118 24.96 36.39 29.84
N ARG A 119 25.35 35.12 30.05
CA ARG A 119 26.02 34.68 31.28
C ARG A 119 27.41 35.31 31.41
N ASP A 120 28.20 35.28 30.34
CA ASP A 120 29.56 35.80 30.32
C ASP A 120 29.58 37.32 30.53
N ALA A 121 28.68 38.05 29.88
CA ALA A 121 28.51 39.48 30.10
C ALA A 121 28.09 39.83 31.53
N ARG A 122 27.16 39.06 32.13
CA ARG A 122 26.76 39.25 33.54
C ARG A 122 27.89 38.93 34.52
N ALA A 123 28.75 37.98 34.22
CA ALA A 123 29.90 37.69 35.08
C ALA A 123 30.84 38.91 35.19
N LEU A 124 30.92 39.73 34.13
CA LEU A 124 31.74 40.94 34.11
C LEU A 124 31.12 42.12 34.85
N THR A 125 29.81 42.14 35.11
CA THR A 125 29.19 43.24 35.90
C THR A 125 29.64 43.21 37.36
N GLY A 126 30.14 42.07 37.85
CA GLY A 126 30.75 41.93 39.18
C GLY A 126 32.27 42.07 39.18
N LEU A 127 32.88 42.57 38.10
CA LEU A 127 34.33 42.76 38.02
C LEU A 127 34.77 43.84 39.02
N ASP A 128 35.57 43.44 40.00
CA ASP A 128 36.18 44.36 40.96
C ASP A 128 37.18 45.29 40.28
N GLN A 129 37.12 46.59 40.59
CA GLN A 129 38.01 47.63 40.08
C GLN A 129 39.49 47.30 40.35
N SER A 130 39.78 46.59 41.46
CA SER A 130 41.13 46.15 41.80
C SER A 130 41.79 45.24 40.74
N ARG A 131 41.01 44.64 39.84
CA ARG A 131 41.45 43.73 38.77
C ARG A 131 41.74 44.41 37.43
N VAL A 132 41.54 45.73 37.34
CA VAL A 132 41.80 46.53 36.14
C VAL A 132 42.73 47.67 36.54
N GLN A 133 44.03 47.40 36.59
CA GLN A 133 45.04 48.37 37.04
C GLN A 133 45.80 49.00 35.87
N THR A 134 45.84 48.31 34.72
CA THR A 134 46.50 48.76 33.50
C THR A 134 45.55 48.77 32.30
N PRO A 135 45.84 49.56 31.25
CA PRO A 135 45.12 49.49 29.98
C PRO A 135 45.11 48.09 29.37
N GLN A 136 46.20 47.33 29.53
CA GLN A 136 46.29 45.95 29.06
C GLN A 136 45.33 45.01 29.80
N ASP A 137 45.12 45.21 31.12
CA ASP A 137 44.11 44.46 31.87
C ASP A 137 42.70 44.80 31.34
N ALA A 138 42.42 46.09 31.10
CA ALA A 138 41.14 46.53 30.55
C ALA A 138 40.86 45.91 29.18
N GLU A 139 41.86 45.88 28.29
CA GLU A 139 41.74 45.23 26.98
C GLU A 139 41.53 43.71 27.10
N GLN A 140 42.21 43.03 28.02
CA GLN A 140 42.01 41.60 28.25
C GLN A 140 40.59 41.27 28.73
N TRP A 141 40.02 42.10 29.60
CA TRP A 141 38.64 41.93 30.05
C TRP A 141 37.63 42.30 28.97
N LEU A 142 37.90 43.33 28.16
CA LEU A 142 37.07 43.71 27.02
C LEU A 142 37.01 42.59 25.97
N ARG A 143 38.10 41.87 25.73
CA ARG A 143 38.12 40.68 24.85
C ARG A 143 37.27 39.49 25.34
N ARG A 144 36.85 39.48 26.61
CA ARG A 144 35.96 38.45 27.18
C ARG A 144 34.48 38.78 27.01
N LEU A 145 34.14 39.99 26.57
CA LEU A 145 32.77 40.29 26.20
C LEU A 145 32.39 39.49 24.96
N PRO A 146 31.16 38.96 24.90
CA PRO A 146 30.67 38.29 23.71
C PRO A 146 30.69 39.26 22.51
N PRO A 147 30.89 38.74 21.29
CA PRO A 147 30.91 39.57 20.09
C PRO A 147 29.57 40.30 19.90
N PRO A 148 29.56 41.49 19.26
CA PRO A 148 28.33 42.25 18.99
C PRO A 148 27.45 41.61 17.91
N GLU A 149 27.98 40.63 17.17
CA GLU A 149 27.27 39.94 16.10
C GLU A 149 26.40 38.81 16.65
N GLU A 150 25.23 38.62 16.04
CA GLU A 150 24.34 37.53 16.40
C GLU A 150 24.98 36.19 16.03
N PRO A 151 24.95 35.18 16.92
CA PRO A 151 25.45 33.86 16.56
C PRO A 151 24.63 33.32 15.39
N ALA A 152 25.33 32.97 14.31
CA ALA A 152 24.70 32.41 13.12
C ALA A 152 23.87 31.17 13.51
N PRO A 153 22.71 30.93 12.86
CA PRO A 153 22.06 29.64 13.00
C PRO A 153 23.06 28.55 12.62
N ALA A 154 23.08 27.44 13.36
CA ALA A 154 23.84 26.27 12.92
C ALA A 154 23.36 25.95 11.50
N GLU A 155 24.29 25.97 10.54
CA GLU A 155 23.94 25.73 9.14
C GLU A 155 23.10 24.45 9.05
N PRO A 156 21.97 24.45 8.33
CA PRO A 156 21.31 23.19 8.02
C PRO A 156 22.39 22.33 7.35
N VAL A 157 22.63 21.14 7.88
CA VAL A 157 23.62 20.20 7.33
C VAL A 157 23.14 19.78 5.93
N GLU A 158 23.41 20.62 4.94
CA GLU A 158 23.19 20.32 3.52
C GLU A 158 24.37 19.53 2.95
N LYS A 159 25.47 19.39 3.71
CA LYS A 159 26.75 18.87 3.21
C LYS A 159 27.23 17.54 3.79
N LEU A 160 26.35 16.66 4.29
CA LEU A 160 26.77 15.29 4.66
C LEU A 160 26.22 14.15 3.78
N PHE A 161 25.31 14.41 2.84
CA PHE A 161 24.74 13.37 1.98
C PHE A 161 24.83 13.62 0.47
N ALA A 162 25.53 14.67 0.01
CA ALA A 162 25.70 14.96 -1.42
C ALA A 162 26.80 14.12 -2.12
N ASN A 163 27.55 13.27 -1.39
CA ASN A 163 28.60 12.43 -1.98
C ASN A 163 28.34 10.95 -1.71
N LYS A 164 27.30 10.37 -2.33
CA LYS A 164 27.27 8.96 -2.80
C LYS A 164 26.27 8.86 -3.95
N SER A 165 26.70 9.25 -5.14
CA SER A 165 26.18 8.75 -6.42
C SER A 165 27.31 8.00 -7.11
#